data_AF-A0A8S9WGX1-F1
#
_entry.id   AF-A0A8S9WGX1-F1
#
_cell.length_a   1.000
_cell.length_b   1.000
_cell.length_c   1.000
_cell.angle_alpha   90.00
_cell.angle_beta   90.00
_cell.angle_gamma   90.00
#
_symmetry.space_group_name_H-M   'P 1'
#
loop_
_entity.id
_entity.type
_entity.pdbx_description
1 polymer ?
#
loop_
_entity_poly.entity_id
_entity_poly.type
_entity_poly.pdbx_seq_one_letter_code
_entity_poly.pdbx_strand_id
1 'polypeptide(L)'
;MLPKFRFSVEELSGSLADMGSMVPFIIGAVLIADFKLAPVLLMFAAAHIATGLYYGIPMSVQPMKVIGALVIAGGLTHGQAVGAGLVVGVFFLLMAVSGTISRIANMLPKSIIRGTQLGMALIIAVKAVDIISQYPVSGVLGILLIIGFFIAGRQGFSSITLLGLGFIYTILFFKFQIIGIFS
;
A
#
# COMPACT_ATOMS: atom_id res chain seq x y z
N MET A 1 19.02 -15.02 -14.07
CA MET A 1 18.70 -14.02 -15.12
C MET A 1 17.86 -12.95 -14.44
N LEU A 2 18.42 -11.75 -14.22
CA LEU A 2 17.65 -10.63 -13.69
C LEU A 2 16.52 -10.30 -14.69
N PRO A 3 15.25 -10.19 -14.27
CA PRO A 3 14.17 -9.85 -15.19
C PRO A 3 14.50 -8.52 -15.88
N LYS A 4 14.39 -8.48 -17.21
CA LYS A 4 14.57 -7.24 -17.99
C LYS A 4 13.49 -6.24 -17.54
N PHE A 5 13.88 -5.00 -17.23
CA PHE A 5 12.93 -3.90 -17.01
C PHE A 5 11.96 -3.82 -18.19
N ARG A 6 10.67 -4.09 -17.96
CA ARG A 6 9.63 -4.02 -18.98
C ARG A 6 8.67 -2.93 -18.60
N PHE A 7 8.93 -1.71 -19.04
CA PHE A 7 8.02 -0.58 -18.92
C PHE A 7 6.67 -0.88 -19.61
N SER A 8 5.79 -1.58 -18.90
CA SER A 8 4.44 -1.94 -19.32
C SER A 8 3.45 -1.15 -18.49
N VAL A 9 2.26 -0.96 -19.04
CA VAL A 9 1.13 -0.34 -18.35
C VAL A 9 0.78 -1.14 -17.08
N GLU A 10 1.05 -2.46 -17.04
CA GLU A 10 0.93 -3.26 -15.82
C GLU A 10 1.97 -2.92 -14.73
N GLU A 11 3.22 -2.60 -15.09
CA GLU A 11 4.23 -2.16 -14.10
C GLU A 11 3.88 -0.76 -13.57
N LEU A 12 3.38 0.12 -14.44
CA LEU A 12 2.92 1.45 -14.04
C LEU A 12 1.71 1.37 -13.12
N SER A 13 0.73 0.52 -13.44
CA SER A 13 -0.46 0.35 -12.62
C SER A 13 -0.16 -0.33 -11.28
N GLY A 14 0.77 -1.30 -11.27
CA GLY A 14 1.27 -1.93 -10.04
C GLY A 14 2.00 -0.95 -9.12
N SER A 15 2.86 -0.09 -9.69
CA SER A 15 3.54 0.98 -8.94
C SER A 15 2.54 1.99 -8.34
N LEU A 16 1.56 2.42 -9.14
CA LEU A 16 0.49 3.32 -8.66
C LEU A 16 -0.38 2.68 -7.56
N ALA A 17 -0.64 1.37 -7.65
CA ALA A 17 -1.36 0.64 -6.61
C ALA A 17 -0.56 0.58 -5.29
N ASP A 18 0.76 0.41 -5.35
CA ASP A 18 1.64 0.42 -4.18
C ASP A 18 1.66 1.80 -3.50
N MET A 19 1.71 2.88 -4.30
CA MET A 19 1.58 4.26 -3.81
C MET A 19 0.28 4.49 -3.02
N GLY A 20 -0.83 3.86 -3.42
CA GLY A 20 -2.11 3.95 -2.71
C GLY A 20 -2.04 3.51 -1.25
N SER A 21 -1.09 2.65 -0.90
CA SER A 21 -0.85 2.22 0.49
C SER A 21 0.12 3.13 1.26
N MET A 22 1.01 3.84 0.56
CA MET A 22 1.98 4.75 1.17
C MET A 22 1.35 6.06 1.62
N VAL A 23 0.39 6.59 0.86
CA VAL A 23 -0.21 7.90 1.15
C VAL A 23 -0.88 7.93 2.53
N PRO A 24 -1.75 6.98 2.92
CA PRO A 24 -2.32 6.96 4.27
C PRO A 24 -1.26 6.80 5.37
N PHE A 25 -0.21 6.04 5.11
CA PHE A 25 0.89 5.86 6.05
C PHE A 25 1.65 7.16 6.30
N ILE A 26 2.03 7.88 5.24
CA ILE A 26 2.77 9.15 5.35
C ILE A 26 1.91 10.19 6.06
N ILE A 27 0.62 10.27 5.71
CA ILE A 27 -0.34 11.15 6.39
C ILE A 27 -0.42 10.80 7.88
N GLY A 28 -0.55 9.51 8.24
CA GLY A 28 -0.57 9.08 9.63
C GLY A 28 0.73 9.41 10.37
N ALA A 29 1.90 9.17 9.76
CA ALA A 29 3.19 9.47 10.36
C ALA A 29 3.39 10.97 10.61
N VAL A 30 2.95 11.83 9.69
CA VAL A 30 3.06 13.29 9.83
C VAL A 30 2.06 13.83 10.86
N LEU A 31 0.80 13.40 10.80
CA LEU A 31 -0.25 13.94 11.67
C LEU A 31 -0.19 13.42 13.10
N ILE A 32 0.26 12.18 13.31
CA ILE A 32 0.13 11.50 14.60
C ILE A 32 1.48 11.36 15.30
N ALA A 33 2.56 11.12 14.55
CA ALA A 33 3.90 10.94 15.11
C ALA A 33 4.84 12.15 14.87
N ASP A 34 4.27 13.29 14.44
CA ASP A 34 4.95 14.59 14.25
C ASP A 34 6.19 14.52 13.35
N PHE A 35 6.14 13.66 12.33
CA PHE A 35 7.22 13.58 11.34
C PHE A 35 7.17 14.77 10.38
N LYS A 36 8.35 15.30 10.03
CA LYS A 36 8.46 16.27 8.93
C LYS A 36 8.23 15.57 7.59
N LEU A 37 7.29 16.11 6.80
CA LEU A 37 6.88 15.52 5.51
C LEU A 37 8.04 15.40 4.51
N ALA A 38 8.84 16.46 4.35
CA ALA A 38 9.94 16.50 3.39
C ALA A 38 10.99 15.39 3.57
N PRO A 39 11.60 15.19 4.75
CA PRO A 39 12.58 14.12 4.95
C PRO A 39 11.94 12.73 4.87
N VAL A 40 10.70 12.54 5.29
CA VAL A 40 10.00 11.25 5.14
C VAL A 40 9.85 10.89 3.66
N LEU A 41 9.36 11.81 2.84
CA LEU A 41 9.23 11.59 1.40
C LEU A 41 10.57 11.32 0.72
N LEU A 42 11.61 12.07 1.10
CA LEU A 42 12.93 11.92 0.52
C LEU A 42 13.56 10.57 0.87
N MET A 43 13.42 10.13 2.13
CA MET A 43 13.89 8.81 2.56
C MET A 43 13.07 7.67 1.92
N PHE A 44 11.75 7.82 1.79
CA PHE A 44 10.91 6.85 1.09
C PHE A 44 11.30 6.71 -0.39
N ALA A 45 11.50 7.83 -1.08
CA ALA A 45 11.91 7.83 -2.48
C ALA A 45 13.29 7.17 -2.66
N ALA A 46 14.27 7.54 -1.82
CA ALA A 46 15.60 6.93 -1.85
C ALA A 46 15.55 5.43 -1.58
N ALA A 47 14.76 4.99 -0.59
CA ALA A 47 14.61 3.58 -0.24
C ALA A 47 13.95 2.77 -1.38
N HIS A 48 12.92 3.31 -2.04
CA HIS A 48 12.27 2.65 -3.18
C HIS A 48 13.18 2.55 -4.39
N ILE A 49 13.97 3.60 -4.68
CA ILE A 49 14.97 3.57 -5.74
C ILE A 49 16.04 2.51 -5.44
N ALA A 50 16.59 2.51 -4.22
CA ALA A 50 17.62 1.57 -3.81
C ALA A 50 17.14 0.11 -3.87
N THR A 51 15.94 -0.17 -3.35
CA THR A 51 15.35 -1.52 -3.38
C THR A 51 14.95 -1.95 -4.78
N GLY A 52 14.42 -1.04 -5.60
CA GLY A 52 14.10 -1.30 -7.01
C GLY A 52 15.35 -1.64 -7.84
N LEU A 53 16.47 -0.95 -7.61
CA LEU A 53 17.76 -1.23 -8.26
C LEU A 53 18.36 -2.56 -7.81
N TYR A 54 18.26 -2.89 -6.52
CA TYR A 54 18.91 -4.08 -5.95
C TYR A 54 18.10 -5.38 -6.18
N TYR A 55 16.78 -5.35 -5.99
CA TYR A 55 15.93 -6.54 -6.04
C TYR A 55 15.13 -6.69 -7.35
N GLY A 56 14.98 -5.63 -8.15
CA GLY A 56 14.27 -5.66 -9.44
C GLY A 56 12.76 -5.88 -9.34
N ILE A 57 12.18 -5.91 -8.13
CA ILE A 57 10.75 -5.99 -7.86
C ILE A 57 10.38 -5.14 -6.64
N PRO A 58 9.20 -4.50 -6.61
CA PRO A 58 8.67 -3.90 -5.39
C PRO A 58 8.40 -5.00 -4.37
N MET A 59 9.13 -4.98 -3.25
CA MET A 59 9.00 -5.97 -2.18
C MET A 59 7.73 -5.73 -1.34
N SER A 60 7.06 -6.81 -0.94
CA SER A 60 5.76 -6.74 -0.28
C SER A 60 5.84 -6.00 1.07
N VAL A 61 5.13 -4.87 1.15
CA VAL A 61 5.10 -3.92 2.28
C VAL A 61 4.33 -4.41 3.52
N GLN A 62 4.01 -5.70 3.64
CA GLN A 62 3.31 -6.23 4.81
C GLN A 62 4.02 -5.92 6.15
N PRO A 63 5.37 -6.00 6.25
CA PRO A 63 6.06 -5.59 7.47
C PRO A 63 5.91 -4.10 7.76
N MET A 64 5.93 -3.27 6.70
CA MET A 64 5.75 -1.81 6.81
C MET A 64 4.38 -1.45 7.38
N LYS A 65 3.32 -2.17 6.99
CA LYS A 65 1.95 -1.92 7.50
C LYS A 65 1.83 -2.19 9.00
N VAL A 66 2.49 -3.22 9.51
CA VAL A 66 2.47 -3.54 10.95
C VAL A 66 3.23 -2.50 11.76
N ILE A 67 4.42 -2.12 11.30
CA ILE A 67 5.24 -1.10 11.98
C ILE A 67 4.56 0.27 11.91
N GLY A 68 3.95 0.61 10.77
CA GLY A 68 3.17 1.83 10.62
C GLY A 68 1.97 1.91 11.52
N ALA A 69 1.20 0.82 11.59
CA ALA A 69 0.08 0.72 12.52
C ALA A 69 0.55 0.85 13.97
N LEU A 70 1.70 0.29 14.34
CA LEU A 70 2.25 0.44 15.68
C LEU A 70 2.66 1.89 15.99
N VAL A 71 3.29 2.58 15.04
CA VAL A 71 3.68 4.00 15.20
C VAL A 71 2.45 4.89 15.32
N ILE A 72 1.44 4.63 14.49
CA ILE A 72 0.21 5.43 14.41
C ILE A 72 -0.75 5.13 15.58
N ALA A 73 -1.08 3.86 15.82
CA ALA A 73 -2.04 3.47 16.85
C ALA A 73 -1.42 3.36 18.24
N GLY A 74 -0.11 3.10 18.33
CA GLY A 74 0.62 3.03 19.59
C GLY A 74 1.01 4.39 20.16
N GLY A 75 0.76 5.49 19.44
CA GLY A 75 1.06 6.85 19.91
C GLY A 75 2.54 7.08 20.21
N LEU A 76 3.43 6.44 19.44
CA LEU A 76 4.87 6.54 19.67
C LEU A 76 5.34 7.96 19.37
N THR A 77 6.09 8.54 20.30
CA THR A 77 6.77 9.82 20.06
C THR A 77 7.78 9.69 18.92
N HIS A 78 8.12 10.79 18.25
CA HIS A 78 9.06 10.81 17.13
C HIS A 78 10.37 10.06 17.42
N GLY A 79 10.97 10.27 18.61
CA GLY A 79 12.19 9.59 19.03
C GLY A 79 12.01 8.08 19.23
N GLN A 80 10.87 7.64 19.77
CA GLN A 80 10.56 6.21 19.92
C GLN A 80 10.30 5.54 18.58
N ALA A 81 9.63 6.23 17.64
CA ALA A 81 9.38 5.72 16.30
C ALA A 81 10.69 5.52 15.52
N VAL A 82 11.62 6.49 15.61
CA VAL A 82 12.96 6.37 15.00
C VAL A 82 13.76 5.23 15.67
N GLY A 83 13.74 5.13 17.00
CA GLY A 83 14.42 4.06 17.73
C GLY A 83 13.88 2.67 17.38
N ALA A 84 12.55 2.50 17.36
CA ALA A 84 11.90 1.26 16.98
C ALA A 84 12.22 0.89 15.52
N GLY A 85 12.17 1.86 14.60
CA GLY A 85 12.54 1.67 13.20
C GLY A 85 13.99 1.22 13.03
N LEU A 86 14.92 1.80 13.80
CA LEU A 86 16.35 1.46 13.73
C LEU A 86 16.62 0.08 14.31
N VAL A 87 16.02 -0.26 15.46
CA VAL A 87 16.14 -1.61 16.07
C VAL A 87 15.59 -2.68 15.12
N VAL A 88 14.40 -2.44 14.55
CA VAL A 88 13.78 -3.37 13.59
C VAL A 88 14.62 -3.47 12.32
N GLY A 89 15.13 -2.35 11.81
CA GLY A 89 16.01 -2.31 10.64
C GLY A 89 17.29 -3.11 10.84
N VAL A 90 17.98 -2.91 11.97
CA VAL A 90 19.19 -3.67 12.33
C VAL A 90 18.87 -5.14 12.52
N PHE A 91 17.77 -5.47 13.19
CA PHE A 91 17.35 -6.85 13.39
C PHE A 91 17.14 -7.58 12.05
N PHE A 92 16.37 -6.99 11.14
CA PHE A 92 16.15 -7.58 9.82
C PHE A 92 17.41 -7.59 8.95
N LEU A 93 18.27 -6.58 9.04
CA LEU A 93 19.55 -6.55 8.34
C LEU A 93 20.45 -7.72 8.78
N LEU A 94 20.57 -7.95 10.09
CA LEU A 94 21.33 -9.07 10.63
C LEU A 94 20.75 -10.41 10.17
N MET A 95 19.42 -10.57 10.21
CA MET A 95 18.77 -11.80 9.76
C MET A 95 18.88 -12.03 8.24
N ALA A 96 18.94 -10.95 7.45
CA ALA A 96 19.13 -11.00 6.01
C ALA A 96 20.57 -11.41 5.67
N VAL A 97 21.57 -10.78 6.31
CA VAL A 97 22.99 -11.08 6.12
C VAL A 97 23.33 -12.50 6.61
N SER A 98 22.73 -12.95 7.70
CA SER A 98 22.91 -14.33 8.20
C SER A 98 22.23 -15.40 7.35
N GLY A 99 21.40 -15.02 6.37
CA GLY A 99 20.61 -15.95 5.54
C GLY A 99 19.48 -16.65 6.30
N THR A 100 19.19 -16.25 7.53
CA THR A 100 18.15 -16.88 8.37
C THR A 100 16.77 -16.67 7.78
N ILE A 101 16.50 -15.49 7.21
CA ILE A 101 15.24 -15.19 6.50
C ILE A 101 15.01 -16.20 5.38
N SER A 102 16.02 -16.47 4.56
CA SER A 102 15.92 -17.42 3.45
C SER A 102 15.70 -18.85 3.92
N ARG A 103 16.33 -19.26 5.03
CA ARG A 103 16.09 -20.58 5.64
C ARG A 103 14.65 -20.74 6.11
N ILE A 104 14.14 -19.76 6.85
CA ILE A 104 12.74 -19.77 7.33
C ILE A 104 11.78 -19.76 6.15
N ALA A 105 12.01 -18.89 5.15
CA ALA A 105 11.17 -18.80 3.97
C ALA A 105 11.08 -20.13 3.21
N ASN A 106 12.19 -20.87 3.10
CA ASN A 106 12.21 -22.19 2.46
C ASN A 106 11.50 -23.28 3.27
N MET A 107 11.36 -23.11 4.59
CA MET A 107 10.62 -24.03 5.46
C MET A 107 9.11 -23.81 5.43
N LEU A 108 8.63 -22.65 4.94
CA LEU A 108 7.21 -22.33 4.92
C LEU A 108 6.49 -23.05 3.77
N PRO A 109 5.55 -23.98 4.06
CA PRO A 109 4.78 -24.63 3.02
C PRO A 109 3.90 -23.62 2.27
N LYS A 110 3.67 -23.87 0.98
CA LYS A 110 2.82 -23.04 0.10
C LYS A 110 1.41 -22.83 0.67
N SER A 111 0.92 -23.74 1.51
CA SER A 111 -0.37 -23.61 2.21
C SER A 111 -0.41 -22.37 3.11
N ILE A 112 0.67 -22.05 3.84
CA ILE A 112 0.73 -20.88 4.72
C ILE A 112 0.72 -19.59 3.90
N ILE A 113 1.50 -19.54 2.82
CA ILE A 113 1.57 -18.36 1.94
C ILE A 113 0.19 -18.06 1.33
N ARG A 114 -0.47 -19.10 0.79
CA ARG A 114 -1.83 -18.98 0.24
C ARG A 114 -2.86 -18.64 1.32
N GLY A 115 -2.71 -19.19 2.53
CA GLY A 115 -3.56 -18.88 3.68
C GLY A 115 -3.48 -17.40 4.08
N THR A 116 -2.26 -16.85 4.19
CA THR A 116 -2.07 -15.41 4.46
C THR A 116 -2.62 -14.54 3.34
N GLN A 117 -2.40 -14.91 2.08
CA GLN A 117 -2.96 -14.18 0.93
C GLN A 117 -4.50 -14.19 0.93
N LEU A 118 -5.12 -15.35 1.20
CA LEU A 118 -6.57 -15.48 1.31
C LEU A 118 -7.12 -14.66 2.48
N GLY A 119 -6.47 -14.70 3.64
CA GLY A 119 -6.84 -13.90 4.80
C GLY A 119 -6.86 -12.40 4.48
N MET A 120 -5.83 -11.90 3.77
CA MET A 120 -5.81 -10.49 3.34
C MET A 120 -6.89 -10.16 2.32
N ALA A 121 -7.13 -11.04 1.34
CA ALA A 121 -8.20 -10.86 0.38
C ALA A 121 -9.58 -10.79 1.09
N LEU A 122 -9.80 -11.63 2.10
CA LEU A 122 -11.04 -11.65 2.87
C LEU A 122 -11.22 -10.37 3.69
N ILE A 123 -10.16 -9.90 4.37
CA ILE A 123 -10.20 -8.66 5.15
C ILE A 123 -10.53 -7.47 4.25
N ILE A 124 -9.91 -7.39 3.07
CA ILE A 124 -10.20 -6.33 2.09
C ILE A 124 -11.65 -6.45 1.60
N ALA A 125 -12.14 -7.66 1.32
CA ALA A 125 -13.51 -7.88 0.88
C ALA A 125 -14.54 -7.43 1.93
N VAL A 126 -14.34 -7.76 3.20
CA VAL A 126 -15.21 -7.29 4.30
C VAL A 126 -15.19 -5.77 4.38
N LYS A 127 -14.01 -5.14 4.29
CA LYS A 127 -13.90 -3.69 4.30
C LYS A 127 -14.52 -3.01 3.09
N ALA A 128 -14.49 -3.64 1.93
CA ALA A 128 -15.19 -3.16 0.75
C ALA A 128 -16.70 -3.14 0.98
N VAL A 129 -17.27 -4.17 1.61
CA VAL A 129 -18.71 -4.22 1.96
C VAL A 129 -19.07 -3.12 2.94
N ASP A 130 -18.27 -2.91 3.99
CA ASP A 130 -18.47 -1.81 4.95
C ASP A 130 -18.56 -0.46 4.21
N ILE A 131 -17.63 -0.19 3.29
CA ILE A 131 -17.58 1.08 2.53
C ILE A 131 -18.76 1.21 1.56
N ILE A 132 -19.13 0.15 0.85
CA ILE A 132 -20.29 0.15 -0.06
C ILE A 132 -21.58 0.40 0.70
N SER A 133 -21.72 -0.12 1.92
CA SER A 133 -22.90 0.10 2.76
C SER A 133 -23.05 1.56 3.17
N GLN A 134 -21.93 2.27 3.39
CA GLN A 134 -21.92 3.70 3.71
C GLN A 134 -22.17 4.58 2.48
N TYR A 135 -21.75 4.14 1.29
CA TYR A 135 -21.89 4.89 0.04
C TYR A 135 -22.43 3.99 -1.10
N PRO A 136 -23.74 3.68 -1.11
CA PRO A 136 -24.31 2.65 -2.00
C PRO A 136 -24.25 3.04 -3.47
N VAL A 137 -24.44 4.33 -3.81
CA VAL A 137 -24.44 4.80 -5.21
C VAL A 137 -23.05 4.67 -5.84
N SER A 138 -21.99 5.06 -5.13
CA SER A 138 -20.61 4.95 -5.63
C SER A 138 -20.12 3.50 -5.64
N GLY A 139 -20.53 2.69 -4.66
CA GLY A 139 -20.23 1.27 -4.61
C GLY A 139 -20.77 0.50 -5.81
N VAL A 140 -22.04 0.72 -6.18
CA VAL A 140 -22.67 0.06 -7.33
C VAL A 140 -22.04 0.51 -8.66
N LEU A 141 -21.73 1.80 -8.82
CA LEU A 141 -21.02 2.30 -10.00
C LEU A 141 -19.62 1.69 -10.15
N GLY A 142 -18.89 1.52 -9.04
CA GLY A 142 -17.59 0.86 -9.03
C GLY A 142 -17.67 -0.61 -9.47
N ILE A 143 -18.65 -1.36 -8.96
CA ILE A 143 -18.88 -2.77 -9.34
C ILE A 143 -19.22 -2.88 -10.83
N LEU A 144 -20.10 -2.01 -11.34
CA LEU A 144 -20.49 -2.00 -12.75
C LEU A 144 -19.30 -1.71 -13.68
N LEU A 145 -18.42 -0.78 -13.30
CA LEU A 145 -17.19 -0.50 -14.04
C LEU A 145 -16.25 -1.70 -14.05
N ILE A 146 -16.02 -2.34 -12.89
CA ILE A 146 -15.14 -3.52 -12.80
C ILE A 146 -15.67 -4.65 -13.68
N ILE A 147 -16.98 -4.93 -13.64
CA ILE A 147 -17.61 -5.96 -14.48
C ILE A 147 -17.50 -5.60 -15.97
N GLY A 148 -17.74 -4.34 -16.33
CA GLY A 148 -17.61 -3.86 -17.71
C GLY A 148 -16.19 -4.03 -18.27
N PHE A 149 -15.16 -3.72 -17.47
CA PHE A 149 -13.77 -3.94 -17.85
C PHE A 149 -13.39 -5.42 -17.95
N PHE A 150 -13.96 -6.28 -17.10
CA PHE A 150 -13.72 -7.71 -17.13
C PHE A 150 -14.27 -8.36 -18.41
N ILE A 151 -15.45 -7.94 -18.85
CA ILE A 151 -16.08 -8.41 -20.10
C ILE A 151 -15.33 -7.89 -21.34
N ALA A 152 -14.79 -6.67 -21.28
CA ALA A 152 -14.03 -6.07 -22.38
C ALA A 152 -12.62 -6.65 -22.60
N GLY A 153 -12.17 -7.61 -21.78
CA GLY A 153 -10.88 -8.30 -21.95
C GLY A 153 -9.63 -7.43 -21.74
N ARG A 154 -9.78 -6.19 -21.25
CA ARG A 154 -8.67 -5.22 -21.08
C ARG A 154 -8.24 -5.13 -19.61
N GLN A 155 -7.64 -6.21 -19.11
CA GLN A 155 -7.26 -6.33 -17.69
C GLN A 155 -6.17 -5.34 -17.25
N GLY A 156 -5.28 -4.88 -18.14
CA GLY A 156 -4.20 -3.94 -17.81
C GLY A 156 -4.63 -2.47 -17.63
N PHE A 157 -5.78 -2.06 -18.17
CA PHE A 157 -6.27 -0.67 -18.12
C PHE A 157 -7.20 -0.37 -16.93
N SER A 158 -7.67 -1.42 -16.24
CA SER A 158 -8.71 -1.30 -15.21
C SER A 158 -8.22 -0.45 -14.03
N SER A 159 -7.01 -0.68 -13.53
CA SER A 159 -6.50 -0.01 -12.32
C SER A 159 -6.18 1.48 -12.51
N ILE A 160 -5.60 1.89 -13.65
CA ILE A 160 -5.30 3.31 -13.91
C ILE A 160 -6.59 4.09 -14.17
N THR A 161 -7.56 3.47 -14.87
CA THR A 161 -8.85 4.12 -15.14
C THR A 161 -9.70 4.22 -13.87
N LEU A 162 -9.69 3.18 -13.02
CA LEU A 162 -10.36 3.20 -11.72
C LEU A 162 -9.70 4.18 -10.73
N LEU A 163 -8.36 4.27 -10.73
CA LEU A 163 -7.66 5.28 -9.92
C LEU A 163 -7.94 6.70 -10.44
N GLY A 164 -7.91 6.92 -11.76
CA GLY A 164 -8.23 8.21 -12.36
C GLY A 164 -9.68 8.65 -12.08
N LEU A 165 -10.64 7.75 -12.27
CA LEU A 165 -12.05 7.99 -11.92
C LEU A 165 -12.25 8.16 -10.42
N GLY A 166 -11.57 7.36 -9.59
CA GLY A 166 -11.60 7.50 -8.13
C GLY A 166 -11.00 8.82 -7.64
N PHE A 167 -9.95 9.31 -8.28
CA PHE A 167 -9.32 10.59 -7.98
C PHE A 167 -10.22 11.76 -8.39
N ILE A 168 -10.82 11.69 -9.58
CA ILE A 168 -11.83 12.67 -10.06
C ILE A 168 -13.05 12.68 -9.14
N TYR A 169 -13.56 11.50 -8.75
CA TYR A 169 -14.67 11.37 -7.82
C TYR A 169 -14.32 11.93 -6.44
N THR A 170 -13.12 11.66 -5.92
CA THR A 170 -12.64 12.21 -4.65
C THR A 170 -12.58 13.74 -4.71
N ILE A 171 -12.04 14.33 -5.77
CA ILE A 171 -11.98 15.79 -5.92
C ILE A 171 -13.37 16.41 -6.00
N LEU A 172 -14.30 15.79 -6.75
CA LEU A 172 -15.68 16.27 -6.88
C LEU A 172 -16.46 16.16 -5.57
N PHE A 173 -16.28 15.06 -4.82
CA PHE A 173 -17.02 14.79 -3.59
C PHE A 173 -16.43 15.50 -2.36
N PHE A 174 -15.10 15.62 -2.28
CA PHE A 174 -14.41 16.37 -1.22
C PHE A 174 -14.71 17.88 -1.31
N LYS A 175 -14.90 18.41 -2.53
CA LYS A 175 -15.39 19.78 -2.73
C LYS A 175 -16.84 19.95 -2.24
N PHE A 176 -17.67 18.91 -2.33
CA PHE A 176 -19.06 18.93 -1.85
C PHE A 176 -19.13 18.92 -0.30
N GLN A 177 -18.25 18.18 0.36
CA GLN A 177 -18.22 18.09 1.82
C GLN A 177 -17.66 19.38 2.50
N ILE A 178 -16.74 20.11 1.85
CA ILE A 178 -16.29 21.43 2.34
C ILE A 178 -17.37 22.51 2.19
N ILE A 179 -18.19 22.45 1.14
CA ILE A 179 -19.27 23.43 0.91
C ILE A 179 -20.45 23.21 1.87
N GLY A 180 -20.75 21.95 2.23
CA GLY A 180 -21.80 21.62 3.20
C GLY A 180 -21.45 21.88 4.67
N ILE A 181 -20.19 22.21 5.00
CA ILE A 181 -19.77 22.62 6.36
C ILE A 181 -19.92 24.15 6.56
N PHE A 182 -20.13 24.92 5.48
CA PHE A 182 -20.27 26.38 5.50
C PHE A 182 -21.70 26.86 5.14
N SER A 183 -22.71 26.01 5.20
CA SER A 183 -24.13 26.39 5.04
C SER A 183 -24.97 25.95 6.24
#